data_AF-A0A7W2F664-F1
#
_entry.id   AF-A0A7W2F664-F1
#
_cell.length_a   1.000
_cell.length_b   1.000
_cell.length_c   1.000
_cell.angle_alpha   90.00
_cell.angle_beta   90.00
_cell.angle_gamma   90.00
#
_symmetry.space_group_name_H-M   'P 1'
#
loop_
_entity.id
_entity.type
_entity.pdbx_description
1 polymer ?
#
loop_
_entity_poly.entity_id
_entity_poly.type
_entity_poly.pdbx_seq_one_letter_code
_entity_poly.pdbx_strand_id
1 'polypeptide(L)'
;MAITDRAYKAANRRGAAIQATFPAATAVGYDRRSARVIIKLASGLHITFAPRDVQGLENAQPDDLTDADISPSGLGIHFPKLDADLYLPALLEGFLGTQRWMAAQRGKAGGSAITPAKAAAARENGKLGGRPRKEKATSPK
;
A
#
# COMPACT_ATOMS: atom_id res chain seq x y z
N MET A 1 17.44 26.08 -10.29
CA MET A 1 16.43 25.28 -11.03
C MET A 1 15.05 25.79 -10.61
N ALA A 2 14.30 26.49 -11.47
CA ALA A 2 13.01 27.07 -11.09
C ALA A 2 11.91 25.99 -11.11
N ILE A 3 11.24 25.77 -9.98
CA ILE A 3 10.09 24.85 -9.90
C ILE A 3 8.92 25.52 -10.62
N THR A 4 8.41 24.89 -11.68
CA THR A 4 7.26 25.40 -12.43
C THR A 4 5.95 25.06 -11.74
N ASP A 5 4.92 25.90 -11.87
CA ASP A 5 3.56 25.64 -11.36
C ASP A 5 3.01 24.27 -11.79
N ARG A 6 3.35 23.84 -13.00
CA ARG A 6 2.98 22.52 -13.52
C ARG A 6 3.65 21.39 -12.72
N ALA A 7 4.94 21.53 -12.42
CA ALA A 7 5.68 20.56 -11.62
C ALA A 7 5.12 20.49 -10.18
N TYR A 8 4.81 21.65 -9.59
CA TYR A 8 4.18 21.73 -8.26
C TYR A 8 2.82 21.03 -8.22
N LYS A 9 1.91 21.36 -9.14
CA LYS A 9 0.59 20.71 -9.24
C LYS A 9 0.69 19.20 -9.48
N ALA A 10 1.66 18.75 -10.29
CA ALA A 10 1.88 17.33 -10.53
C ALA A 10 2.42 16.61 -9.29
N ALA A 11 3.30 17.24 -8.51
CA ALA A 11 3.80 16.70 -7.25
C ALA A 11 2.66 16.52 -6.23
N ASN A 12 1.81 17.54 -6.05
CA ASN A 12 0.68 17.46 -5.13
C ASN A 12 -0.31 16.34 -5.48
N ARG A 13 -0.61 16.16 -6.78
CA ARG A 13 -1.47 15.05 -7.23
C ARG A 13 -0.87 13.69 -6.92
N ARG A 14 0.44 13.52 -7.11
CA ARG A 14 1.13 12.27 -6.76
C ARG A 14 1.09 12.02 -5.25
N GLY A 15 1.36 13.04 -4.44
CA GLY A 15 1.26 12.95 -2.97
C GLY A 15 -0.12 12.51 -2.49
N ALA A 16 -1.18 13.14 -3.01
CA ALA A 16 -2.56 12.78 -2.68
C ALA A 16 -2.91 11.35 -3.10
N ALA A 17 -2.46 10.90 -4.27
CA ALA A 17 -2.69 9.53 -4.73
C ALA A 17 -2.02 8.48 -3.84
N ILE A 18 -0.80 8.77 -3.35
CA ILE A 18 -0.07 7.88 -2.44
C ILE A 18 -0.78 7.82 -1.07
N GLN A 19 -1.18 8.97 -0.51
CA GLN A 19 -1.94 9.01 0.75
C GLN A 19 -3.25 8.24 0.68
N ALA A 20 -3.93 8.24 -0.47
CA ALA A 20 -5.14 7.46 -0.66
C ALA A 20 -4.88 5.94 -0.80
N THR A 21 -3.64 5.55 -1.16
CA THR A 21 -3.29 4.15 -1.44
C THR A 21 -2.73 3.44 -0.21
N PHE A 22 -1.93 4.13 0.60
CA PHE A 22 -1.25 3.54 1.75
C PHE A 22 -1.93 3.97 3.05
N PRO A 23 -2.25 3.03 3.96
CA PRO A 23 -2.78 3.40 5.26
C PRO A 23 -1.73 4.16 6.07
N ALA A 24 -2.15 5.27 6.67
CA ALA A 24 -1.31 6.10 7.53
C ALA A 24 -0.81 5.33 8.77
N ALA A 25 0.42 5.58 9.19
CA ALA A 25 0.92 5.20 10.51
C ALA A 25 0.16 5.96 11.59
N THR A 26 -0.27 5.25 12.64
CA THR A 26 -0.98 5.80 13.80
C THR A 26 -0.18 5.69 15.09
N ALA A 27 0.78 4.76 15.13
CA ALA A 27 1.74 4.65 16.22
C ALA A 27 3.03 4.02 15.72
N VAL A 28 4.14 4.39 16.33
CA VAL A 28 5.45 3.76 16.17
C VAL A 28 6.04 3.52 17.55
N GLY A 29 6.77 2.42 17.71
CA GLY A 29 7.51 2.16 18.94
C GLY A 29 8.51 1.03 18.77
N TYR A 30 9.44 0.94 19.70
CA TYR A 30 10.42 -0.14 19.77
C TYR A 30 10.06 -1.12 20.89
N ASP A 31 9.87 -2.39 20.54
CA ASP A 31 9.73 -3.47 21.51
C ASP A 31 11.09 -4.05 21.86
N ARG A 32 11.54 -3.77 23.08
CA ARG A 32 12.82 -4.27 23.61
C ARG A 32 12.84 -5.79 23.77
N ARG A 33 11.70 -6.46 23.98
CA ARG A 33 11.66 -7.92 24.18
C ARG A 33 11.95 -8.68 22.90
N SER A 34 11.36 -8.24 21.79
CA SER A 34 11.58 -8.84 20.48
C SER A 34 12.72 -8.18 19.68
N ALA A 35 13.26 -7.06 20.17
CA ALA A 35 14.25 -6.22 19.49
C ALA A 35 13.77 -5.73 18.11
N ARG A 36 12.54 -5.20 18.06
CA ARG A 36 11.88 -4.81 16.81
C ARG A 36 11.21 -3.46 16.88
N VAL A 37 11.23 -2.75 15.76
CA VAL A 37 10.35 -1.59 15.53
C VAL A 37 8.98 -2.10 15.12
N ILE A 38 7.94 -1.54 15.73
CA ILE A 38 6.53 -1.83 15.47
C ILE A 38 5.87 -0.55 14.98
N ILE A 39 5.27 -0.62 13.80
CA ILE A 39 4.46 0.45 13.23
C ILE A 39 3.01 -0.03 13.15
N LYS A 40 2.09 0.69 13.79
CA LYS A 40 0.65 0.46 13.66
C LYS A 40 0.10 1.32 12.55
N LEU A 41 -0.69 0.72 11.67
CA LEU A 41 -1.34 1.42 10.57
C LEU A 41 -2.82 1.65 10.88
N ALA A 42 -3.41 2.68 10.28
CA ALA A 42 -4.84 2.98 10.38
C ALA A 42 -5.74 1.85 9.86
N SER A 43 -5.21 0.94 9.04
CA SER A 43 -5.90 -0.28 8.60
C SER A 43 -6.02 -1.36 9.69
N GLY A 44 -5.36 -1.19 10.83
CA GLY A 44 -5.23 -2.21 11.89
C GLY A 44 -4.09 -3.21 11.66
N LEU A 45 -3.38 -3.13 10.52
CA LEU A 45 -2.18 -3.92 10.27
C LEU A 45 -1.00 -3.38 11.08
N HIS A 46 -0.11 -4.29 11.50
CA HIS A 46 1.16 -3.95 12.11
C HIS A 46 2.31 -4.35 11.18
N ILE A 47 3.29 -3.46 11.04
CA ILE A 47 4.57 -3.75 10.39
C ILE A 47 5.61 -3.91 11.49
N THR A 48 6.37 -4.99 11.42
CA THR A 48 7.35 -5.32 12.45
C THR A 48 8.66 -5.75 11.77
N PHE A 49 9.77 -5.08 12.06
CA PHE A 49 11.09 -5.40 11.49
C PHE A 49 12.21 -5.19 12.51
N ALA A 50 13.36 -5.82 12.28
CA ALA A 50 14.55 -5.53 13.08
C ALA A 50 15.22 -4.24 12.53
N PRO A 51 15.67 -3.31 13.40
CA PRO A 51 16.30 -2.06 12.95
C PRO A 51 17.43 -2.29 11.94
N ARG A 52 18.26 -3.32 12.19
CA ARG A 52 19.37 -3.72 11.33
C ARG A 52 19.02 -4.09 9.88
N ASP A 53 17.75 -4.41 9.62
CA ASP A 53 17.28 -4.82 8.28
C ASP A 53 16.81 -3.60 7.46
N VAL A 54 16.83 -2.40 8.04
CA VAL A 54 16.33 -1.17 7.42
C VAL A 54 17.47 -0.16 7.32
N GLN A 55 17.63 0.38 6.10
CA GLN A 55 18.63 1.40 5.83
C GLN A 55 18.39 2.66 6.68
N GLY A 56 19.44 3.19 7.30
CA GLY A 56 19.38 4.31 8.23
C GLY A 56 19.17 3.92 9.69
N LEU A 57 18.87 2.65 9.98
CA LEU A 57 18.70 2.11 11.34
C LEU A 57 19.69 0.97 11.66
N GLU A 58 20.69 0.74 10.81
CA GLU A 58 21.56 -0.46 10.85
C GLU A 58 22.28 -0.63 12.19
N ASN A 59 22.74 0.49 12.74
CA ASN A 59 23.51 0.57 13.96
C ASN A 59 22.71 1.16 15.14
N ALA A 60 21.40 1.32 14.99
CA ALA A 60 20.54 1.95 15.98
C ALA A 60 20.55 1.18 17.31
N GLN A 61 20.80 1.90 18.41
CA GLN A 61 20.60 1.35 19.75
C GLN A 61 19.13 1.47 20.17
N PRO A 62 18.67 0.66 21.13
CA PRO A 62 17.29 0.73 21.64
C PRO A 62 16.84 2.14 22.07
N ASP A 63 17.75 2.93 22.64
CA ASP A 63 17.45 4.28 23.11
C ASP A 63 17.37 5.30 21.97
N ASP A 64 17.94 5.00 20.80
CA ASP A 64 17.89 5.84 19.60
C ASP A 64 16.53 5.72 18.87
N LEU A 65 15.80 4.63 19.14
CA LEU A 65 14.51 4.31 18.53
C LEU A 65 13.31 4.81 19.37
N THR A 66 13.58 5.49 20.49
CA THR A 66 12.54 6.16 21.27
C THR A 66 12.18 7.49 20.64
N ASP A 67 11.01 8.03 21.01
CA ASP A 67 10.58 9.37 20.61
C ASP A 67 10.47 9.56 19.08
N ALA A 68 10.19 8.47 18.37
CA ALA A 68 9.97 8.52 16.93
C ALA A 68 8.67 9.27 16.60
N ASP A 69 8.76 10.19 15.64
CA ASP A 69 7.69 11.08 15.25
C ASP A 69 7.05 10.64 13.93
N ILE A 70 5.72 10.65 13.89
CA ILE A 70 4.97 10.35 12.67
C ILE A 70 4.69 11.66 11.94
N SER A 71 5.05 11.74 10.66
CA SER A 71 4.73 12.90 9.81
C SER A 71 3.23 13.19 9.78
N PRO A 72 2.79 14.44 9.52
CA PRO A 72 1.36 14.78 9.43
C PRO A 72 0.57 13.95 8.40
N SER A 73 1.25 13.48 7.35
CA SER A 73 0.64 12.58 6.35
C SER A 73 0.46 11.14 6.82
N GLY A 74 1.14 10.74 7.90
CA GLY A 74 1.23 9.36 8.36
C GLY A 74 2.09 8.45 7.46
N LEU A 75 2.78 8.98 6.46
CA LEU A 75 3.58 8.20 5.51
C LEU A 75 5.08 8.21 5.82
N GLY A 76 5.55 9.20 6.58
CA GLY A 76 6.91 9.29 7.09
C GLY A 76 6.97 9.03 8.59
N ILE A 77 8.05 8.40 9.03
CA ILE A 77 8.44 8.28 10.45
C ILE A 77 9.85 8.84 10.58
N HIS A 78 10.04 9.78 11.48
CA HIS A 78 11.32 10.39 11.80
C HIS A 78 11.84 9.85 13.13
N PHE A 79 13.13 9.52 13.19
CA PHE A 79 13.83 9.12 14.41
C PHE A 79 14.81 10.24 14.81
N PRO A 80 14.43 11.15 15.73
CA PRO A 80 15.20 12.36 16.02
C PRO A 80 16.65 12.12 16.44
N LYS A 81 16.90 11.03 17.18
CA LYS A 81 18.23 10.69 17.70
C LYS A 81 19.18 10.15 16.63
N LEU A 82 18.63 9.63 15.54
CA LEU A 82 19.38 9.05 14.42
C LEU A 82 19.46 10.00 13.22
N ASP A 83 18.69 11.10 13.25
CA ASP A 83 18.45 11.97 12.10
C ASP A 83 18.06 11.15 10.85
N ALA A 84 17.18 10.16 11.07
CA ALA A 84 16.80 9.18 10.07
C ALA A 84 15.30 9.22 9.80
N ASP A 85 14.94 9.17 8.52
CA ASP A 85 13.56 9.16 8.04
C ASP A 85 13.22 7.85 7.35
N LEU A 86 12.08 7.27 7.70
CA LEU A 86 11.48 6.14 7.01
C LEU A 86 10.24 6.57 6.23
N TYR A 87 10.22 6.23 4.95
CA TYR A 87 9.05 6.42 4.10
C TYR A 87 8.28 5.10 3.92
N LEU A 88 7.11 5.00 4.54
CA LEU A 88 6.28 3.79 4.56
C LEU A 88 5.98 3.23 3.17
N PRO A 89 5.59 4.04 2.15
CA PRO A 89 5.31 3.50 0.83
C PRO A 89 6.49 2.76 0.21
N ALA A 90 7.72 3.26 0.38
CA ALA A 90 8.93 2.59 -0.10
C ALA A 90 9.25 1.34 0.72
N LEU A 91 9.03 1.38 2.03
CA LEU A 91 9.22 0.23 2.93
C LEU A 91 8.26 -0.93 2.59
N LEU A 92 7.04 -0.59 2.18
CA LEU A 92 5.98 -1.55 1.86
C LEU A 92 5.99 -2.00 0.41
N GLU A 93 6.74 -1.31 -0.45
CA GLU A 93 6.90 -1.68 -1.85
C GLU A 93 7.58 -3.06 -1.94
N GLY A 94 6.91 -4.00 -2.61
CA GLY A 94 7.36 -5.40 -2.71
C GLY A 94 6.80 -6.35 -1.64
N PHE A 95 6.33 -5.85 -0.49
CA PHE A 95 5.75 -6.67 0.58
C PHE A 95 4.23 -6.86 0.47
N LEU A 96 3.49 -5.86 -0.02
CA LEU A 96 2.02 -5.87 -0.06
C LEU A 96 1.40 -6.66 -1.25
N GLY A 97 2.13 -7.66 -1.74
CA GLY A 97 1.73 -8.52 -2.85
C GLY A 97 2.28 -8.06 -4.19
N THR A 98 2.44 -9.00 -5.12
CA THR A 98 2.94 -8.70 -6.47
C THR A 98 2.00 -7.73 -7.18
N GLN A 99 2.53 -6.92 -8.11
CA GLN A 99 1.72 -6.05 -8.98
C GLN A 99 0.55 -6.82 -9.62
N ARG A 100 0.78 -8.09 -9.95
CA ARG A 100 -0.21 -9.00 -10.54
C ARG A 100 -1.33 -9.37 -9.55
N TRP A 101 -0.99 -9.63 -8.28
CA TRP A 101 -1.97 -9.89 -7.23
C TRP A 101 -2.81 -8.65 -6.92
N MET A 102 -2.19 -7.46 -6.84
CA MET A 102 -2.91 -6.19 -6.65
C MET A 102 -3.81 -5.83 -7.85
N ALA A 103 -3.35 -6.09 -9.08
CA ALA A 103 -4.18 -5.92 -10.28
C ALA A 103 -5.37 -6.89 -10.28
N ALA A 104 -5.16 -8.15 -9.88
CA ALA A 104 -6.23 -9.13 -9.76
C ALA A 104 -7.27 -8.69 -8.71
N GLN A 105 -6.84 -8.15 -7.57
CA GLN A 105 -7.77 -7.70 -6.53
C GLN A 105 -8.58 -6.47 -6.97
N ARG A 106 -7.94 -5.49 -7.63
CA ARG A 106 -8.63 -4.35 -8.26
C ARG A 106 -9.60 -4.81 -9.34
N GLY A 107 -9.19 -5.77 -10.18
CA GLY A 107 -10.04 -6.40 -11.19
C GLY A 107 -11.24 -7.12 -10.60
N LYS A 108 -11.08 -7.79 -9.45
CA LYS A 108 -12.18 -8.45 -8.72
C LYS A 108 -13.17 -7.42 -8.17
N ALA A 109 -12.68 -6.36 -7.52
CA ALA A 109 -13.52 -5.29 -7.01
C ALA A 109 -14.29 -4.58 -8.16
N GLY A 110 -13.60 -4.19 -9.23
CA GLY A 110 -14.22 -3.61 -10.43
C GLY A 110 -15.16 -4.59 -11.14
N GLY A 111 -14.83 -5.88 -11.15
CA GLY A 111 -15.63 -6.99 -11.66
C GLY A 111 -16.90 -7.25 -10.84
N SER A 112 -16.89 -6.92 -9.55
CA SER A 112 -18.05 -7.04 -8.66
C SER A 112 -18.92 -5.78 -8.61
N ALA A 113 -18.43 -4.63 -9.09
CA ALA A 113 -19.21 -3.41 -9.14
C ALA A 113 -20.41 -3.56 -10.09
N ILE A 114 -21.61 -3.17 -9.66
CA ILE A 114 -22.83 -3.17 -10.48
C ILE A 114 -23.14 -1.71 -10.80
N THR A 115 -22.79 -1.27 -12.01
CA THR A 115 -23.04 0.11 -12.46
C THR A 115 -23.81 0.11 -13.79
N PRO A 116 -24.63 1.15 -14.08
CA PRO A 116 -25.37 1.24 -15.33
C PRO A 116 -24.48 1.18 -16.57
N ALA A 117 -23.34 1.87 -16.54
CA ALA A 117 -22.35 1.87 -17.61
C ALA A 117 -21.80 0.46 -17.89
N LYS A 118 -21.52 -0.31 -16.84
CA LYS A 118 -21.03 -1.68 -16.97
C LYS A 118 -22.10 -2.64 -17.48
N ALA A 119 -23.35 -2.46 -17.06
CA ALA A 119 -24.48 -3.21 -17.59
C ALA A 119 -24.69 -2.94 -19.09
N ALA A 120 -24.58 -1.67 -19.53
CA ALA A 120 -24.62 -1.33 -20.95
C ALA A 120 -23.47 -1.97 -21.75
N ALA A 121 -22.24 -1.86 -21.25
CA ALA A 121 -21.07 -2.49 -21.87
C ALA A 121 -21.21 -4.03 -21.96
N ALA A 122 -21.74 -4.68 -20.92
CA ALA A 122 -21.96 -6.13 -20.93
C ALA A 122 -23.00 -6.56 -22.00
N ARG A 123 -24.04 -5.76 -22.23
CA ARG A 123 -25.05 -6.01 -23.27
C ARG A 123 -24.45 -5.90 -24.67
N GLU A 124 -23.69 -4.84 -24.94
CA GLU A 124 -23.00 -4.68 -26.23
C GLU A 124 -21.98 -5.81 -26.48
N ASN A 125 -21.18 -6.16 -25.47
CA ASN A 125 -20.24 -7.28 -25.57
C ASN A 125 -20.94 -8.63 -25.77
N GLY A 126 -22.15 -8.81 -25.22
CA GLY A 126 -22.95 -10.00 -25.41
C GLY A 126 -23.39 -10.22 -26.87
N LYS A 127 -23.59 -9.14 -27.64
CA LYS A 127 -23.96 -9.20 -29.06
C LYS A 127 -22.85 -9.78 -29.94
N LEU A 128 -21.59 -9.67 -29.50
CA LEU A 128 -20.41 -10.19 -30.20
C LEU A 128 -20.10 -11.66 -29.88
N GLY A 129 -21.05 -12.39 -29.27
CA GLY A 129 -20.91 -13.82 -28.97
C GLY A 129 -20.37 -14.08 -27.57
N GLY A 130 -21.14 -13.69 -26.55
CA GLY A 130 -20.79 -13.83 -25.13
C GLY A 130 -20.31 -15.23 -24.68
N ARG A 131 -19.96 -15.36 -23.40
CA ARG A 131 -19.34 -16.59 -22.86
C ARG A 131 -20.14 -17.86 -23.23
N PRO A 132 -19.54 -18.81 -23.98
CA PRO A 132 -20.21 -20.06 -24.36
C PRO A 132 -20.71 -20.82 -23.14
N ARG A 133 -21.87 -21.48 -23.28
CA ARG A 133 -22.47 -22.28 -22.21
C ARG A 133 -21.55 -23.45 -21.88
N LYS A 134 -21.19 -23.62 -20.61
CA LYS A 134 -20.42 -24.79 -20.16
C LYS A 134 -21.31 -26.03 -20.24
N GLU A 135 -20.97 -26.97 -21.11
CA GLU A 135 -21.67 -28.25 -21.23
C GLU A 135 -21.51 -29.05 -19.92
N LYS A 136 -22.61 -29.65 -19.44
CA LYS A 136 -22.54 -30.55 -18.28
C LYS A 136 -21.82 -31.82 -18.73
N ALA A 137 -20.69 -32.14 -18.09
CA ALA A 137 -20.02 -33.42 -18.30
C ALA A 137 -21.01 -34.55 -18.00
N THR A 138 -21.38 -35.32 -19.03
CA THR A 138 -22.12 -36.57 -18.89
C THR A 138 -21.19 -37.59 -18.27
N SER A 139 -21.42 -37.93 -17.00
CA SER A 139 -20.75 -39.06 -16.36
C SER A 139 -21.12 -40.35 -17.12
N PRO A 140 -20.14 -41.21 -17.48
CA PRO A 140 -20.44 -42.51 -18.07
C PRO A 140 -21.09 -43.43 -17.03
N LYS A 141 -22.04 -44.25 -17.51
CA LYS A 141 -22.85 -45.19 -16.75
C LYS A 141 -22.13 -46.52 -16.55
#